data_AF-A0A0N1LMQ1-F1
#
_entry.id   AF-A0A0N1LMQ1-F1
#
_cell.length_a   1.000
_cell.length_b   1.000
_cell.length_c   1.000
_cell.angle_alpha   90.00
_cell.angle_beta   90.00
_cell.angle_gamma   90.00
#
_symmetry.space_group_name_H-M   'P 1'
#
loop_
_entity.id
_entity.type
_entity.pdbx_description
1 polymer ?
#
loop_
_entity_poly.entity_id
_entity_poly.type
_entity_poly.pdbx_seq_one_letter_code
_entity_poly.pdbx_strand_id
1 'polypeptide(L)'
;MMAQCNFDCIAGRDVCGWAWNPASPTEPVSIRVLIDGQLVAEGPTGSHQPYLQAAGIGQGNYAFFIPLPGSHLDGHAGELVLAGSEGAPLYGTPVRLLLPDMRFRPVPPAPVSPSLDLAVVVAIVKDEAPYLLEWIAHHR
;
A
#
# COMPACT_ATOMS: atom_id res chain seq x y z
N MET A 1 29.51 18.15 3.06
CA MET A 1 28.20 17.90 3.68
C MET A 1 27.55 16.78 2.89
N MET A 2 26.98 15.75 3.53
CA MET A 2 26.45 14.57 2.85
C MET A 2 25.04 14.84 2.31
N ALA A 3 24.65 14.19 1.22
CA ALA A 3 23.30 14.26 0.68
C ALA A 3 22.29 13.64 1.68
N GLN A 4 21.18 14.34 1.90
CA GLN A 4 20.06 13.87 2.72
C GLN A 4 19.05 13.15 1.86
N CYS A 5 18.39 12.16 2.40
CA CYS A 5 17.49 11.30 1.65
C CYS A 5 16.60 10.52 2.61
N ASN A 6 15.43 10.14 2.13
CA ASN A 6 14.49 9.34 2.89
C ASN A 6 13.65 8.46 1.96
N PHE A 7 13.55 7.18 2.30
CA PHE A 7 12.59 6.26 1.72
C PHE A 7 11.22 6.42 2.40
N ASP A 8 10.14 6.47 1.62
CA ASP A 8 8.78 6.61 2.13
C ASP A 8 7.99 5.30 2.01
N CYS A 9 7.75 4.86 0.76
CA CYS A 9 6.94 3.67 0.49
C CYS A 9 7.17 3.11 -0.92
N ILE A 10 6.52 1.98 -1.21
CA ILE A 10 6.29 1.51 -2.58
C ILE A 10 4.80 1.67 -2.90
N ALA A 11 4.48 2.56 -3.84
CA ALA A 11 3.11 2.81 -4.28
C ALA A 11 2.86 2.08 -5.61
N GLY A 12 2.11 0.98 -5.56
CA GLY A 12 1.96 0.10 -6.73
C GLY A 12 3.30 -0.53 -7.08
N ARG A 13 3.96 -0.06 -8.15
CA ARG A 13 5.30 -0.51 -8.56
C ARG A 13 6.40 0.52 -8.35
N ASP A 14 6.05 1.73 -7.94
CA ASP A 14 6.98 2.85 -7.86
C ASP A 14 7.57 2.94 -6.46
N VAL A 15 8.90 2.97 -6.38
CA VAL A 15 9.62 3.30 -5.15
C VAL A 15 9.59 4.80 -4.97
N CYS A 16 9.03 5.24 -3.85
CA CYS A 16 8.78 6.63 -3.55
C CYS A 16 9.70 7.13 -2.42
N GLY A 17 10.17 8.35 -2.57
CA GLY A 17 10.93 9.03 -1.53
C GLY A 17 11.44 10.38 -2.00
N TRP A 18 12.36 10.95 -1.24
CA TRP A 18 13.02 12.20 -1.60
C TRP A 18 14.52 12.12 -1.31
N ALA A 19 15.31 12.86 -2.10
CA ALA A 19 16.74 12.99 -1.90
C ALA A 19 17.24 14.38 -2.30
N TRP A 20 18.02 15.00 -1.44
CA TRP A 20 18.51 16.36 -1.59
C TRP A 20 20.00 16.43 -1.24
N ASN A 21 20.80 16.98 -2.16
CA ASN A 21 22.21 17.25 -1.91
C ASN A 21 22.42 18.72 -1.52
N PRO A 22 22.78 19.04 -0.26
CA PRO A 22 23.05 20.43 0.13
C PRO A 22 24.30 21.02 -0.55
N ALA A 23 25.21 20.19 -1.07
CA ALA A 23 26.37 20.66 -1.84
C ALA A 23 25.99 21.11 -3.26
N SER A 24 24.93 20.52 -3.82
CA SER A 24 24.37 20.88 -5.14
C SER A 24 22.85 20.99 -5.06
N PRO A 25 22.30 22.03 -4.40
CA PRO A 25 20.87 22.11 -4.12
C PRO A 25 20.01 22.30 -5.37
N THR A 26 20.57 22.81 -6.47
CA THR A 26 19.87 23.00 -7.75
C THR A 26 19.99 21.82 -8.70
N GLU A 27 20.83 20.82 -8.40
CA GLU A 27 21.03 19.67 -9.28
C GLU A 27 20.14 18.49 -8.86
N PRO A 28 19.52 17.79 -9.81
CA PRO A 28 18.80 16.57 -9.53
C PRO A 28 19.78 15.46 -9.08
N VAL A 29 19.44 14.78 -8.00
CA VAL A 29 20.20 13.62 -7.50
C VAL A 29 19.71 12.38 -8.26
N SER A 30 20.62 11.60 -8.84
CA SER A 30 20.28 10.29 -9.40
C SER A 30 20.21 9.25 -8.29
N ILE A 31 19.11 8.49 -8.25
CA ILE A 31 18.84 7.47 -7.24
C ILE A 31 18.86 6.11 -7.90
N ARG A 32 19.66 5.22 -7.33
CA ARG A 32 19.75 3.81 -7.67
C ARG A 32 18.97 2.98 -6.66
N VAL A 33 18.09 2.13 -7.16
CA VAL A 33 17.36 1.17 -6.35
C VAL A 33 18.05 -0.17 -6.48
N LEU A 34 18.52 -0.70 -5.35
CA LEU A 34 19.07 -2.03 -5.26
C LEU A 34 18.14 -2.93 -4.45
N ILE A 35 17.89 -4.14 -4.94
CA ILE A 35 17.16 -5.19 -4.22
C ILE A 35 18.12 -6.37 -4.04
N ASP A 36 18.33 -6.80 -2.80
CA ASP A 36 19.23 -7.90 -2.45
C ASP A 36 20.65 -7.72 -3.05
N GLY A 37 21.10 -6.46 -3.10
CA GLY A 37 22.41 -6.07 -3.64
C GLY A 37 22.47 -5.93 -5.17
N GLN A 38 21.40 -6.20 -5.90
CA GLN A 38 21.36 -6.04 -7.36
C GLN A 38 20.72 -4.70 -7.75
N LEU A 39 21.34 -3.95 -8.66
CA LEU A 39 20.74 -2.74 -9.23
C LEU A 39 19.53 -3.11 -10.10
N VAL A 40 18.33 -2.72 -9.67
CA VAL A 40 17.07 -3.06 -10.36
C VAL A 40 16.48 -1.90 -11.14
N ALA A 41 16.73 -0.66 -10.70
CA ALA A 41 16.23 0.55 -11.34
C ALA A 41 17.09 1.77 -10.98
N GLU A 42 17.07 2.79 -11.82
CA GLU A 42 17.72 4.09 -11.59
C GLU A 42 16.82 5.20 -12.11
N GLY A 43 16.78 6.34 -11.43
CA GLY A 43 16.04 7.52 -11.88
C GLY A 43 16.43 8.80 -11.16
N PRO A 44 16.26 9.97 -11.80
CA PRO A 44 16.55 11.26 -11.19
C PRO A 44 15.46 11.69 -10.21
N THR A 45 15.84 12.47 -9.20
CA THR A 45 14.89 13.34 -8.49
C THR A 45 14.46 14.48 -9.40
N GLY A 46 13.22 14.96 -9.28
CA GLY A 46 12.79 16.12 -10.08
C GLY A 46 11.29 16.32 -10.15
N SER A 47 10.50 15.42 -9.56
CA SER A 47 9.06 15.61 -9.48
C SER A 47 8.75 16.70 -8.44
N HIS A 48 8.20 17.82 -8.91
CA HIS A 48 7.70 18.88 -8.03
C HIS A 48 6.48 18.39 -7.24
N GLN A 49 6.64 18.24 -5.92
CA GLN A 49 5.56 17.91 -5.00
C GLN A 49 5.28 19.13 -4.11
N PRO A 50 4.12 19.80 -4.25
CA PRO A 50 3.83 21.04 -3.52
C PRO A 50 3.81 20.86 -1.98
N TYR A 51 3.59 19.63 -1.49
CA TYR A 51 3.64 19.33 -0.05
C TYR A 51 5.06 19.33 0.53
N LEU A 52 6.10 18.99 -0.26
CA LEU A 52 7.49 19.02 0.21
C LEU A 52 7.98 20.46 0.44
N GLN A 53 7.47 21.42 -0.33
CA GLN A 53 7.76 22.84 -0.15
C GLN A 53 7.15 23.38 1.15
N ALA A 54 5.94 22.92 1.51
CA ALA A 54 5.28 23.27 2.78
C ALA A 54 5.97 22.68 4.02
N ALA A 55 6.66 21.54 3.88
CA ALA A 55 7.42 20.88 4.95
C ALA A 55 8.83 21.47 5.16
N GLY A 56 9.24 22.46 4.37
CA GLY A 56 10.58 23.07 4.45
C GLY A 56 11.71 22.18 3.91
N ILE A 57 11.39 21.10 3.19
CA ILE A 57 12.38 20.20 2.58
C ILE A 57 12.76 20.77 1.20
N GLY A 58 13.62 21.80 1.24
CA GLY A 58 14.10 22.57 0.10
C GLY A 58 12.99 23.14 -0.81
N GLN A 59 13.17 23.21 -2.14
CA GLN A 59 12.20 23.81 -3.08
C GLN A 59 11.01 22.89 -3.46
N GLY A 60 10.89 21.70 -2.87
CA GLY A 60 9.81 20.75 -3.19
C GLY A 60 10.03 19.92 -4.48
N ASN A 61 11.19 20.03 -5.11
CA ASN A 61 11.56 19.37 -6.38
C ASN A 61 12.38 18.08 -6.23
N TYR A 62 12.46 17.51 -5.04
CA TYR A 62 13.41 16.44 -4.72
C TYR A 62 12.77 15.07 -4.58
N ALA A 63 11.49 14.94 -4.92
CA ALA A 63 10.82 13.65 -4.93
C ALA A 63 11.32 12.80 -6.12
N PHE A 64 11.41 11.50 -5.89
CA PHE A 64 11.61 10.50 -6.92
C PHE A 64 10.48 9.46 -6.88
N PHE A 65 10.13 8.97 -8.06
CA PHE A 65 9.20 7.86 -8.27
C PHE A 65 9.86 6.93 -9.29
N ILE A 66 10.42 5.83 -8.80
CA ILE A 66 11.23 4.93 -9.63
C ILE A 66 10.49 3.61 -9.81
N PRO A 67 10.03 3.29 -11.04
CA PRO A 67 9.27 2.08 -11.29
C PRO A 67 10.18 0.85 -11.20
N LEU A 68 9.83 -0.09 -10.32
CA LEU A 68 10.46 -1.41 -10.29
C LEU A 68 10.09 -2.23 -11.53
N PRO A 69 11.02 -3.01 -12.10
CA PRO A 69 10.70 -3.95 -13.16
C PRO A 69 9.76 -5.05 -12.65
N GLY A 70 8.86 -5.54 -13.51
CA GLY A 70 7.86 -6.55 -13.14
C GLY A 70 8.45 -7.86 -12.62
N SER A 71 9.72 -8.17 -12.94
CA SER A 71 10.47 -9.31 -12.43
C SER A 71 10.81 -9.24 -10.93
N HIS A 72 10.54 -8.10 -10.28
CA HIS A 72 10.72 -7.90 -8.84
C HIS A 72 9.39 -7.60 -8.14
N LEU A 73 8.25 -7.89 -8.81
CA LEU A 73 6.89 -7.69 -8.29
C LEU A 73 6.22 -9.03 -7.98
N ASP A 74 6.91 -9.86 -7.21
CA ASP A 74 6.59 -11.28 -7.01
C ASP A 74 6.09 -11.62 -5.60
N GLY A 75 5.92 -10.62 -4.74
CA GLY A 75 5.46 -10.83 -3.37
C GLY A 75 6.52 -11.37 -2.41
N HIS A 76 7.80 -11.46 -2.79
CA HIS A 76 8.84 -11.97 -1.90
C HIS A 76 9.35 -10.89 -0.93
N ALA A 77 9.89 -11.33 0.21
CA ALA A 77 10.61 -10.43 1.10
C ALA A 77 11.99 -10.16 0.51
N GLY A 78 12.38 -8.89 0.39
CA GLY A 78 13.68 -8.47 -0.12
C GLY A 78 14.26 -7.35 0.72
N GLU A 79 15.58 -7.15 0.59
CA GLU A 79 16.28 -6.01 1.15
C GLU A 79 16.42 -4.90 0.11
N LEU A 80 15.78 -3.75 0.34
CA LEU A 80 15.89 -2.58 -0.51
C LEU A 80 16.95 -1.62 0.03
N VAL A 81 17.90 -1.29 -0.83
CA VAL A 81 18.91 -0.27 -0.61
C VAL A 81 18.74 0.81 -1.65
N LEU A 82 18.67 2.06 -1.22
CA LEU A 82 18.74 3.19 -2.13
C LEU A 82 20.15 3.74 -2.07
N ALA A 83 20.74 4.05 -3.22
CA ALA A 83 22.07 4.65 -3.31
C ALA A 83 22.02 5.90 -4.18
N GLY A 84 22.82 6.91 -3.80
CA GLY A 84 23.06 8.06 -4.67
C GLY A 84 23.98 7.69 -5.84
N SER A 85 24.18 8.63 -6.79
CA SER A 85 25.12 8.48 -7.90
C SER A 85 26.55 8.12 -7.46
N GLU A 86 26.98 8.63 -6.32
CA GLU A 86 28.28 8.38 -5.68
C GLU A 86 28.40 6.96 -5.09
N GLY A 87 27.33 6.15 -5.11
CA GLY A 87 27.30 4.79 -4.57
C GLY A 87 27.18 4.71 -3.04
N ALA A 88 27.10 5.84 -2.34
CA ALA A 88 26.83 5.86 -0.91
C ALA A 88 25.38 5.44 -0.63
N PRO A 89 25.15 4.49 0.31
CA PRO A 89 23.80 4.10 0.71
C PRO A 89 23.08 5.26 1.38
N LEU A 90 21.80 5.42 1.04
CA LEU A 90 20.94 6.50 1.48
C LEU A 90 20.36 6.20 2.87
N TYR A 91 20.17 7.27 3.65
CA TYR A 91 19.64 7.21 5.00
C TYR A 91 18.25 6.55 5.01
N GLY A 92 18.03 5.70 6.02
CA GLY A 92 16.83 4.88 6.12
C GLY A 92 16.89 3.57 5.33
N THR A 93 18.02 3.25 4.66
CA THR A 93 18.25 1.94 4.05
C THR A 93 19.52 1.27 4.62
N PRO A 94 19.63 -0.08 4.63
CA PRO A 94 18.70 -1.08 4.07
C PRO A 94 17.35 -1.15 4.80
N VAL A 95 16.27 -1.36 4.04
CA VAL A 95 14.93 -1.70 4.56
C VAL A 95 14.60 -3.11 4.12
N ARG A 96 14.10 -3.94 5.04
CA ARG A 96 13.49 -5.22 4.70
C ARG A 96 11.99 -5.04 4.54
N LEU A 97 11.45 -5.38 3.38
CA LEU A 97 10.03 -5.24 3.07
C LEU A 97 9.53 -6.41 2.22
N LEU A 98 8.21 -6.59 2.20
CA LEU A 98 7.55 -7.45 1.24
C LEU A 98 7.36 -6.65 -0.05
N LEU A 99 7.94 -7.12 -1.15
CA LEU A 99 7.73 -6.51 -2.47
C LEU A 99 6.27 -6.71 -2.90
N PRO A 100 5.69 -5.81 -3.71
CA PRO A 100 4.34 -5.99 -4.23
C PRO A 100 4.22 -7.30 -5.02
N ASP A 101 3.12 -8.06 -4.89
CA ASP A 101 2.80 -9.17 -5.79
C ASP A 101 1.84 -8.65 -6.86
N MET A 102 2.37 -8.30 -8.04
CA MET A 102 1.55 -7.91 -9.20
C MET A 102 1.38 -9.05 -10.21
N ARG A 103 1.86 -10.25 -9.87
CA ARG A 103 1.58 -11.44 -10.67
C ARG A 103 0.08 -11.71 -10.64
N PHE A 104 -0.51 -11.87 -11.82
CA PHE A 104 -1.88 -12.33 -11.92
C PHE A 104 -2.01 -13.70 -11.27
N ARG A 105 -2.70 -13.79 -10.14
CA ARG A 105 -3.14 -15.05 -9.56
C ARG A 105 -4.57 -15.30 -10.04
N PRO A 106 -4.84 -16.38 -10.78
CA PRO A 106 -6.20 -16.79 -11.06
C PRO A 106 -6.93 -16.95 -9.73
N VAL A 107 -8.03 -16.22 -9.53
CA VAL A 107 -8.90 -16.46 -8.38
C VAL A 107 -9.38 -17.91 -8.49
N PRO A 108 -9.15 -18.77 -7.48
CA PRO A 108 -9.71 -20.12 -7.51
C PRO A 108 -11.22 -20.00 -7.73
N PRO A 109 -11.83 -20.83 -8.58
CA PRO A 109 -13.27 -20.75 -8.83
C PRO A 109 -13.99 -20.77 -7.49
N ALA A 110 -14.96 -19.87 -7.32
CA ALA A 110 -15.72 -19.79 -6.08
C ALA A 110 -16.24 -21.19 -5.72
N PRO A 111 -16.15 -21.61 -4.44
CA PRO A 111 -16.81 -22.84 -4.03
C PRO A 111 -18.27 -22.73 -4.44
N VAL A 112 -18.76 -23.71 -5.21
CA VAL A 112 -20.17 -23.76 -5.59
C VAL A 112 -20.98 -23.73 -4.29
N SER A 113 -21.79 -22.69 -4.11
CA SER A 113 -22.67 -22.61 -2.94
C SER A 113 -23.53 -23.86 -2.91
N PRO A 114 -23.65 -24.57 -1.77
CA PRO A 114 -24.57 -25.70 -1.68
C PRO A 114 -25.98 -25.20 -2.02
N SER A 115 -26.72 -25.98 -2.81
CA SER A 115 -28.12 -25.72 -3.10
C SER A 115 -28.88 -25.58 -1.79
N LEU A 116 -29.40 -24.39 -1.52
CA LEU A 116 -30.34 -24.20 -0.40
C LEU A 116 -31.62 -24.94 -0.78
N ASP A 117 -31.91 -26.06 -0.12
CA ASP A 117 -33.26 -26.60 -0.05
C ASP A 117 -34.12 -25.54 0.65
N LEU A 118 -34.92 -24.82 -0.14
CA LEU A 118 -35.78 -23.76 0.33
C LEU A 118 -36.89 -24.35 1.21
N ALA A 119 -36.61 -24.53 2.50
CA ALA A 119 -37.65 -24.81 3.48
C ALA A 119 -38.48 -23.54 3.69
N VAL A 120 -39.60 -23.44 2.97
CA VAL A 120 -40.61 -22.42 3.22
C VAL A 120 -41.24 -22.70 4.58
N VAL A 121 -40.78 -21.98 5.61
CA VAL A 121 -41.43 -21.98 6.92
C VAL A 121 -42.64 -21.06 6.84
N VAL A 122 -43.83 -21.63 6.71
CA VAL A 122 -45.09 -20.89 6.88
C VAL A 122 -45.33 -20.72 8.38
N ALA A 123 -45.00 -19.55 8.92
CA ALA A 123 -45.43 -19.19 10.27
C ALA A 123 -46.92 -18.82 10.22
N ILE A 124 -47.77 -19.62 10.87
CA ILE A 124 -49.17 -19.29 11.11
C ILE A 124 -49.23 -18.47 12.40
N VAL A 125 -49.56 -17.18 12.31
CA VAL A 125 -49.91 -16.38 13.48
C VAL A 125 -51.35 -16.72 13.86
N LYS A 126 -51.54 -17.26 15.08
CA LYS A 126 -52.87 -17.42 15.69
C LYS A 126 -53.22 -16.13 16.43
N ASP A 127 -54.35 -15.51 16.08
CA ASP A 127 -54.86 -14.36 16.79
C ASP A 127 -55.40 -14.79 18.16
N GLU A 128 -54.70 -14.39 19.24
CA GLU A 128 -55.07 -14.74 20.62
C GLU A 128 -55.80 -13.60 21.36
N ALA A 129 -56.01 -12.47 20.69
CA ALA A 129 -56.74 -11.32 21.22
C ALA A 129 -58.10 -11.67 21.88
N PRO A 130 -58.95 -12.57 21.34
CA PRO A 130 -60.23 -12.87 21.98
C PRO A 130 -60.11 -13.64 23.31
N TYR A 131 -59.08 -14.47 23.49
CA TYR A 131 -58.90 -15.26 24.73
C TYR A 131 -58.39 -14.41 25.90
N LEU A 132 -57.63 -13.35 25.62
CA LEU A 132 -57.14 -12.42 26.64
C LEU A 132 -58.28 -11.62 27.29
N LEU A 133 -59.34 -11.30 26.53
CA LEU A 133 -60.49 -10.56 27.07
C LEU A 133 -61.33 -11.41 28.01
N GLU A 134 -61.52 -12.70 27.72
CA GLU A 134 -62.19 -13.65 28.64
C GLU A 134 -61.40 -13.81 29.95
N TRP A 135 -60.05 -13.86 29.87
CA TRP A 135 -59.20 -14.00 31.05
C TRP A 135 -59.24 -12.78 31.96
N ILE A 136 -59.25 -11.57 31.39
CA ILE A 136 -59.34 -10.29 32.12
C ILE A 136 -60.72 -10.12 32.77
N ALA A 137 -61.79 -10.63 32.15
CA ALA A 137 -63.15 -10.55 32.68
C ALA A 137 -63.41 -11.47 33.89
N HIS A 138 -62.70 -12.61 33.98
CA HIS A 138 -62.88 -13.55 35.10
C HIS A 138 -62.00 -13.25 36.33
N HIS A 139 -60.95 -12.43 36.16
CA HIS A 139 -59.98 -12.12 37.22
C HIS A 139 -60.15 -10.70 37.80
N ARG A 140 -61.39 -10.20 37.86
CA ARG A 140 -61.75 -9.00 38.65
C ARG A 140 -63.06 -9.22 39.40
#